data_AF-A0A1B8DA36-F1
#
_entry.id   AF-A0A1B8DA36-F1
#
_cell.length_a   1.000
_cell.length_b   1.000
_cell.length_c   1.000
_cell.angle_alpha   90.00
_cell.angle_beta   90.00
_cell.angle_gamma   90.00
#
_symmetry.space_group_name_H-M   'P 1'
#
loop_
_entity.id
_entity.type
_entity.pdbx_description
1 polymer ?
#
loop_
_entity_poly.entity_id
_entity_poly.type
_entity_poly.pdbx_seq_one_letter_code
_entity_poly.pdbx_strand_id
1 'polypeptide(L)'
;MSQFLPHATYAEDQRYPYAILTGHVLYRGFAAGALVGALAPLPIMLFRPLKYPLPLAVLRSAGMGTVVGTGVLALALAGRMYGREEIEWKDRSWRLLANKGQVEVDTW
;
A
#
# COMPACT_ATOMS: atom_id res chain seq x y z
N MET A 1 0.09 4.35 10.61
CA MET A 1 -1.17 3.65 10.93
C MET A 1 -0.95 2.45 11.84
N SER A 2 -0.04 1.53 11.50
CA SER A 2 0.16 0.27 12.24
C SER A 2 0.68 0.42 13.68
N GLN A 3 1.45 1.47 13.99
CA GLN A 3 1.95 1.76 15.35
C GLN A 3 0.86 1.98 16.42
N PHE A 4 -0.36 2.37 16.01
CA PHE A 4 -1.45 2.66 16.93
C PHE A 4 -2.22 1.39 17.33
N LEU A 5 -1.87 0.26 16.73
CA LEU A 5 -2.50 -1.04 16.98
C LEU A 5 -1.58 -1.88 17.87
N PRO A 6 -2.14 -2.62 18.83
CA PRO A 6 -1.35 -3.37 19.80
C PRO A 6 -0.57 -4.48 19.09
N HIS A 7 0.70 -4.65 19.46
CA HIS A 7 1.50 -5.80 19.07
C HIS A 7 1.47 -6.83 20.19
N ALA A 8 0.92 -8.01 19.91
CA ALA A 8 0.84 -9.08 20.90
C ALA A 8 2.21 -9.73 21.12
N THR A 9 2.44 -10.34 22.29
CA THR A 9 3.66 -11.09 22.57
C THR A 9 3.79 -12.32 21.66
N TYR A 10 2.67 -12.96 21.36
CA TYR A 10 2.58 -14.14 20.50
C TYR A 10 1.71 -13.84 19.27
N ALA A 11 2.00 -14.57 18.17
CA ALA A 11 1.36 -14.30 16.89
C ALA A 11 -0.13 -14.66 16.92
N GLU A 12 -0.50 -15.76 17.57
CA GLU A 12 -1.85 -16.26 17.76
C GLU A 12 -2.79 -15.29 18.50
N ASP A 13 -2.21 -14.40 19.30
CA ASP A 13 -2.92 -13.41 20.10
C ASP A 13 -3.05 -12.06 19.39
N GLN A 14 -2.52 -11.94 18.16
CA GLN A 14 -2.50 -10.68 17.43
C GLN A 14 -3.93 -10.19 17.16
N ARG A 15 -4.26 -9.04 17.75
CA ARG A 15 -5.58 -8.41 17.61
C ARG A 15 -5.67 -7.62 16.31
N TYR A 16 -6.85 -7.63 15.70
CA TYR A 16 -7.19 -6.89 14.48
C TYR A 16 -6.32 -7.23 13.25
N PRO A 17 -6.05 -8.51 12.95
CA PRO A 17 -5.12 -8.89 11.89
C PRO A 17 -5.56 -8.39 10.51
N TYR A 18 -6.87 -8.43 10.23
CA TYR A 18 -7.45 -7.93 8.98
C TYR A 18 -7.25 -6.43 8.81
N ALA A 19 -7.47 -5.64 9.86
CA ALA A 19 -7.35 -4.18 9.80
C ALA A 19 -5.89 -3.74 9.65
N ILE A 20 -4.97 -4.38 10.38
CA ILE A 20 -3.52 -4.12 10.28
C ILE A 20 -3.06 -4.38 8.84
N LEU A 21 -3.32 -5.58 8.32
CA LEU A 21 -2.80 -5.98 7.02
C LEU A 21 -3.47 -5.18 5.88
N THR A 22 -4.78 -4.98 5.95
CA THR A 22 -5.51 -4.19 4.95
C THR A 22 -5.09 -2.73 4.97
N GLY A 23 -5.03 -2.11 6.15
CA GLY A 23 -4.61 -0.71 6.29
C GLY A 23 -3.21 -0.48 5.75
N HIS A 24 -2.27 -1.37 6.09
CA HIS A 24 -0.91 -1.33 5.56
C HIS A 24 -0.90 -1.43 4.04
N VAL A 25 -1.52 -2.46 3.47
CA VAL A 25 -1.45 -2.71 2.02
C VAL A 25 -2.14 -1.59 1.23
N LEU A 26 -3.29 -1.10 1.69
CA LEU A 26 -3.99 0.00 1.00
C LEU A 26 -3.20 1.30 1.09
N TYR A 27 -2.64 1.64 2.24
CA TYR A 27 -1.80 2.83 2.40
C TYR A 27 -0.55 2.77 1.51
N ARG A 28 0.07 1.59 1.42
CA ARG A 28 1.20 1.35 0.50
C ARG A 28 0.81 1.42 -0.95
N GLY A 29 -0.35 0.88 -1.32
CA GLY A 29 -0.87 0.94 -2.68
C GLY A 29 -1.14 2.38 -3.10
N PHE A 30 -1.66 3.18 -2.19
CA PHE A 30 -1.86 4.61 -2.40
C PHE A 30 -0.53 5.34 -2.65
N ALA A 31 0.44 5.21 -1.73
CA ALA A 31 1.71 5.94 -1.83
C ALA A 31 2.56 5.48 -3.03
N ALA A 32 2.71 4.17 -3.23
CA ALA A 32 3.46 3.62 -4.36
C ALA A 32 2.77 3.95 -5.70
N GLY A 33 1.44 3.86 -5.73
CA GLY A 33 0.65 4.26 -6.89
C GLY A 33 0.83 5.73 -7.25
N ALA A 34 0.80 6.62 -6.25
CA ALA A 34 1.05 8.05 -6.44
C ALA A 34 2.44 8.30 -7.07
N LEU A 35 3.47 7.67 -6.51
CA LEU A 35 4.85 7.83 -6.95
C LEU A 35 5.04 7.36 -8.39
N VAL A 36 4.60 6.14 -8.70
CA VAL A 36 4.67 5.58 -10.06
C VAL A 36 3.88 6.45 -11.04
N GLY A 37 2.67 6.87 -10.65
CA GLY A 37 1.83 7.76 -11.44
C GLY A 37 2.48 9.12 -11.69
N ALA A 38 3.11 9.72 -10.69
CA ALA A 38 3.80 11.01 -10.82
C ALA A 38 4.97 10.97 -11.80
N LEU A 39 5.67 9.83 -11.90
CA LEU A 39 6.80 9.63 -12.80
C LEU A 39 6.38 9.25 -14.22
N ALA A 40 5.16 8.75 -14.42
CA ALA A 40 4.69 8.27 -15.73
C ALA A 40 4.72 9.31 -16.88
N PRO A 41 4.51 10.63 -16.66
CA PRO A 41 4.65 11.62 -17.73
C PRO A 41 6.06 11.74 -18.32
N LEU A 42 7.11 11.44 -17.55
CA LEU A 42 8.50 11.62 -17.98
C LEU A 42 8.88 10.77 -19.21
N PRO A 43 8.69 9.43 -19.22
CA PRO A 43 8.94 8.64 -20.42
C PRO A 43 7.94 8.98 -21.54
N ILE A 44 6.72 9.40 -21.21
CA ILE A 44 5.71 9.77 -22.22
C ILE A 44 6.18 10.98 -23.03
N MET A 45 6.83 11.96 -22.40
CA MET A 45 7.37 13.14 -23.05
C MET A 45 8.43 12.84 -24.11
N LEU A 46 9.11 11.69 -24.02
CA LEU A 46 10.10 11.26 -25.01
C LEU A 46 9.46 10.86 -26.34
N PHE A 47 8.19 10.42 -26.31
CA PHE A 47 7.50 9.88 -27.50
C PHE A 47 6.36 10.78 -27.99
N ARG A 48 5.79 11.64 -27.12
CA ARG A 48 4.71 12.55 -27.48
C ARG A 48 4.71 13.81 -26.61
N PRO A 49 4.28 14.97 -27.15
CA PRO A 49 4.08 16.17 -26.35
C PRO A 49 2.97 15.95 -25.30
N LEU A 50 3.12 16.56 -24.14
CA LEU A 50 2.08 16.54 -23.11
C LEU A 50 0.91 17.43 -23.52
N LYS A 51 -0.31 16.94 -23.29
CA LYS A 51 -1.55 17.70 -23.50
C LYS A 51 -1.71 18.87 -22.53
N TYR A 52 -1.09 18.78 -21.35
CA TYR A 52 -1.20 19.73 -20.24
C TYR A 52 0.20 20.16 -19.78
N PRO A 53 0.35 21.33 -19.12
CA PRO A 53 1.61 21.70 -18.50
C PRO A 53 2.06 20.65 -17.48
N LEU A 54 3.38 20.47 -17.33
CA LEU A 54 3.99 19.38 -16.56
C LEU A 54 3.40 19.22 -15.15
N PRO A 55 3.19 20.27 -14.33
CA PRO A 55 2.62 20.09 -12.99
C PRO A 55 1.22 19.48 -13.00
N LEU A 56 0.36 19.88 -13.95
CA LEU A 56 -1.00 19.36 -14.07
C LEU A 56 -1.00 17.92 -14.61
N ALA A 57 -0.09 17.61 -15.55
CA ALA A 57 0.09 16.26 -16.06
C ALA A 57 0.56 15.30 -14.96
N VAL A 58 1.53 15.73 -14.13
CA VAL A 58 2.04 14.98 -12.97
C VAL A 58 0.94 14.79 -11.94
N LEU A 59 0.22 15.84 -11.54
CA LEU A 59 -0.86 15.74 -10.55
C LEU A 59 -1.97 14.78 -11.00
N ARG A 60 -2.41 14.90 -12.27
CA ARG A 60 -3.43 14.02 -12.83
C ARG A 60 -2.95 12.57 -12.88
N SER A 61 -1.70 12.35 -13.30
CA SER A 61 -1.11 11.01 -13.43
C SER A 61 -0.86 10.38 -12.06
N ALA A 62 -0.41 11.15 -11.07
CA ALA A 62 -0.28 10.72 -9.68
C ALA A 62 -1.64 10.32 -9.08
N GLY A 63 -2.68 11.14 -9.29
CA GLY A 63 -4.04 10.83 -8.83
C GLY A 63 -4.66 9.61 -9.51
N MET A 64 -4.34 9.35 -10.78
CA MET A 64 -4.73 8.08 -11.41
C MET A 64 -3.92 6.90 -10.86
N GLY A 65 -2.62 7.12 -10.64
CA GLY A 65 -1.71 6.15 -10.07
C GLY A 65 -2.12 5.70 -8.68
N THR A 66 -2.59 6.59 -7.79
CA THR A 66 -3.10 6.21 -6.47
C THR A 66 -4.29 5.26 -6.56
N VAL A 67 -5.26 5.55 -7.45
CA VAL A 67 -6.45 4.72 -7.65
C VAL A 67 -6.05 3.34 -8.17
N VAL A 68 -5.21 3.29 -9.22
CA VAL A 68 -4.74 2.04 -9.80
C VAL A 68 -3.89 1.24 -8.80
N GLY A 69 -2.91 1.88 -8.15
CA GLY A 69 -2.02 1.23 -7.19
C GLY A 69 -2.76 0.67 -5.97
N THR A 70 -3.70 1.44 -5.41
CA THR A 70 -4.55 0.97 -4.30
C THR A 70 -5.43 -0.19 -4.75
N GLY A 71 -6.08 -0.09 -5.91
CA GLY A 71 -6.94 -1.16 -6.44
C GLY A 71 -6.18 -2.45 -6.72
N VAL A 72 -5.02 -2.36 -7.38
CA VAL A 72 -4.15 -3.51 -7.68
C VAL A 72 -3.69 -4.18 -6.39
N LEU A 73 -3.22 -3.43 -5.39
CA LEU A 73 -2.77 -4.04 -4.14
C LEU A 73 -3.92 -4.56 -3.28
N ALA A 74 -5.11 -3.96 -3.35
CA ALA A 74 -6.30 -4.52 -2.70
C ALA A 74 -6.66 -5.89 -3.28
N LEU A 75 -6.67 -6.02 -4.61
CA LEU A 75 -6.91 -7.30 -5.29
C LEU A 75 -5.79 -8.30 -5.00
N ALA A 76 -4.53 -7.85 -4.97
CA ALA A 76 -3.39 -8.70 -4.62
C ALA A 76 -3.48 -9.22 -3.19
N LEU A 77 -3.88 -8.39 -2.21
CA LEU A 77 -4.12 -8.83 -0.84
C LEU A 77 -5.26 -9.85 -0.78
N ALA A 78 -6.40 -9.54 -1.42
CA ALA A 78 -7.55 -10.43 -1.45
C ALA A 78 -7.17 -11.80 -2.05
N GLY A 79 -6.47 -11.83 -3.18
CA GLY A 79 -6.00 -13.08 -3.80
C GLY A 79 -4.96 -13.81 -2.94
N ARG A 80 -4.01 -13.08 -2.35
CA ARG A 80 -2.95 -13.66 -1.50
C ARG A 80 -3.48 -14.27 -0.21
N MET A 81 -4.59 -13.73 0.30
CA MET A 81 -5.23 -14.18 1.54
C MET A 81 -6.47 -15.03 1.32
N TYR A 82 -6.89 -15.25 0.07
CA TYR A 82 -8.03 -16.11 -0.23
C TYR A 82 -7.78 -17.54 0.25
N GLY A 83 -8.75 -18.09 1.01
CA GLY A 83 -8.66 -19.42 1.60
C GLY A 83 -7.66 -19.57 2.76
N ARG A 84 -7.08 -18.46 3.26
CA ARG A 84 -6.18 -18.48 4.42
C ARG A 84 -6.96 -18.43 5.73
N GLU A 85 -6.49 -19.18 6.71
CA GLU A 85 -7.09 -19.22 8.04
C GLU A 85 -6.75 -17.97 8.85
N GLU A 86 -7.58 -17.64 9.86
CA GLU A 86 -7.36 -16.47 10.72
C GLU A 86 -5.96 -16.47 11.36
N ILE A 87 -5.44 -17.63 11.75
CA ILE A 87 -4.10 -17.74 12.33
C ILE A 87 -3.00 -17.27 11.36
N GLU A 88 -3.18 -17.46 10.06
CA GLU A 88 -2.23 -16.99 9.05
C GLU A 88 -2.33 -15.47 8.83
N TRP A 89 -3.54 -14.90 8.97
CA TRP A 89 -3.72 -13.45 9.00
C TRP A 89 -3.02 -12.84 10.23
N LYS A 90 -3.15 -13.51 11.38
CA LYS A 90 -2.51 -13.11 12.63
C LYS A 90 -0.99 -13.20 12.55
N ASP A 91 -0.43 -14.30 12.06
CA ASP A 91 1.03 -14.44 11.83
C ASP A 91 1.57 -13.31 10.94
N ARG A 92 0.93 -13.07 9.79
CA ARG A 92 1.41 -12.04 8.85
C ARG A 92 1.32 -10.62 9.42
N SER A 93 0.21 -10.30 10.09
CA SER A 93 0.03 -8.98 10.72
C SER A 93 0.97 -8.79 11.93
N TRP A 94 1.25 -9.86 12.68
CA TRP A 94 2.23 -9.85 13.77
C TRP A 94 3.64 -9.59 13.22
N ARG A 95 4.05 -10.34 12.19
CA ARG A 95 5.37 -10.16 11.53
C ARG A 95 5.53 -8.78 10.91
N LEU A 96 4.44 -8.19 10.41
CA LEU A 96 4.43 -6.83 9.90
C LEU A 96 4.74 -5.81 11.01
N LEU A 97 4.07 -5.94 12.16
CA LEU A 97 4.32 -5.09 13.33
C LEU A 97 5.69 -5.31 13.97
N ALA A 98 6.23 -6.53 13.91
CA ALA A 98 7.58 -6.83 14.36
C ALA A 98 8.67 -6.20 13.46
N ASN A 99 8.34 -5.85 12.21
CA ASN A 99 9.28 -5.22 11.29
C ASN A 99 9.30 -3.70 11.49
N LYS A 100 10.30 -3.23 12.24
CA LYS A 100 10.52 -1.80 12.52
C LYS A 100 10.52 -0.92 11.28
N GLY A 101 11.13 -1.39 10.18
CA GLY A 101 11.16 -0.62 8.93
C GLY A 101 9.78 -0.46 8.30
N GLN A 102 8.95 -1.51 8.30
CA GLN A 102 7.58 -1.40 7.78
C GLN A 102 6.70 -0.51 8.67
N VAL A 103 6.87 -0.60 9.99
CA VAL A 103 6.15 0.22 10.96
C VAL A 103 6.55 1.68 10.86
N GLU A 104 7.85 1.99 10.91
CA GLU A 104 8.37 3.34 10.68
C GLU A 104 7.78 3.86 9.38
N VAL A 105 7.79 3.02 8.34
CA VAL A 105 7.34 3.46 7.05
C VAL A 105 5.82 3.73 7.04
N ASP A 106 5.03 3.16 7.95
CA ASP A 106 3.58 3.40 8.04
C ASP A 106 3.25 4.69 8.82
N THR A 107 4.26 5.38 9.37
CA THR A 107 4.09 6.55 10.26
C THR A 107 4.43 7.89 9.62
N TRP A 108 5.21 7.90 8.55
CA TRP A 108 5.52 9.06 7.69
C TRP A 108 4.51 9.16 6.55
#